data_AF-A0A1Q7KMS4-F1
#
_entry.id   AF-A0A1Q7KMS4-F1
#
_cell.length_a   1.000
_cell.length_b   1.000
_cell.length_c   1.000
_cell.angle_alpha   90.00
_cell.angle_beta   90.00
_cell.angle_gamma   90.00
#
_symmetry.space_group_name_H-M   'P 1'
#
loop_
_entity.id
_entity.type
_entity.pdbx_description
1 polymer ?
#
loop_
_entity_poly.entity_id
_entity_poly.type
_entity_poly.pdbx_seq_one_letter_code
_entity_poly.pdbx_strand_id
1 'polypeptide(L)'
;MSQKLDQILTDAAAKNLSLAAALEALTDRELEARNGRAVERRFRFSRLGSRSSIDSFQFSHHKSRTQLKSRILRLMDLEFLQQGTNIVIIGNTGRR
;
A
#
# COMPACT_ATOMS: atom_id res chain seq x y z
N MET A 1 -11.53 -3.62 16.23
CA MET A 1 -11.82 -2.28 16.80
C MET A 1 -12.08 -2.36 18.30
N SER A 2 -12.98 -3.23 18.78
CA SER A 2 -13.24 -3.44 20.22
C SER A 2 -11.98 -3.74 21.04
N GLN A 3 -11.05 -4.58 20.55
CA GLN A 3 -9.88 -5.01 21.34
C GLN A 3 -8.81 -3.94 21.61
N LYS A 4 -8.89 -2.74 21.02
CA LYS A 4 -7.85 -1.69 21.19
C LYS A 4 -8.40 -0.35 21.65
N LEU A 5 -9.71 -0.22 21.83
CA LEU A 5 -10.34 1.05 22.22
C LEU A 5 -9.88 1.49 23.61
N ASP A 6 -9.89 0.56 24.58
CA ASP A 6 -9.54 0.85 25.97
C ASP A 6 -8.09 1.30 26.12
N GLN A 7 -7.17 0.67 25.38
CA GLN A 7 -5.77 1.09 25.31
C GLN A 7 -5.62 2.51 24.75
N ILE A 8 -6.41 2.87 23.73
CA ILE A 8 -6.32 4.20 23.12
C ILE A 8 -6.86 5.27 24.07
N LEU A 9 -7.96 5.00 24.77
CA LEU A 9 -8.51 5.91 25.75
C LEU A 9 -7.57 6.07 26.95
N THR A 10 -6.91 5.00 27.35
CA THR A 10 -5.89 5.03 28.41
C THR A 10 -4.67 5.85 28.00
N ASP A 11 -4.17 5.66 26.78
CA ASP A 11 -3.06 6.44 26.21
C ASP A 11 -3.43 7.93 26.06
N ALA A 12 -4.67 8.22 25.66
CA ALA A 12 -5.15 9.59 25.49
C ALA A 12 -5.31 10.31 26.84
N ALA A 13 -5.83 9.60 27.85
CA ALA A 13 -5.89 10.08 29.22
C ALA A 13 -4.49 10.32 29.80
N ALA A 14 -3.55 9.39 29.59
CA ALA A 14 -2.17 9.53 30.04
C ALA A 14 -1.44 10.72 29.40
N LYS A 15 -1.82 11.08 28.16
CA LYS A 15 -1.24 12.21 27.42
C LYS A 15 -1.98 13.54 27.65
N ASN A 16 -2.98 13.58 28.54
CA ASN A 16 -3.87 14.74 28.73
C ASN A 16 -4.41 15.30 27.40
N LEU A 17 -4.72 14.42 26.44
CA LEU A 17 -5.29 14.85 25.17
C LEU A 17 -6.69 15.43 25.41
N SER A 18 -7.00 16.51 24.70
CA SER A 18 -8.38 16.99 24.63
C SER A 18 -9.27 15.91 24.00
N LEU A 19 -10.57 15.94 24.33
CA LEU A 19 -11.55 15.02 23.74
C LEU A 19 -11.50 15.04 22.20
N ALA A 20 -11.35 16.24 21.61
CA ALA A 20 -11.23 16.40 20.17
C ALA A 20 -9.98 15.66 19.61
N ALA A 21 -8.82 15.83 20.24
CA ALA A 21 -7.58 15.17 19.81
C ALA A 21 -7.64 13.64 20.00
N ALA A 22 -8.31 13.16 21.06
CA ALA A 22 -8.53 11.73 21.27
C ALA A 22 -9.44 11.12 20.19
N LEU A 23 -10.51 11.83 19.80
CA LEU A 23 -11.41 11.41 18.73
C LEU A 23 -10.70 11.39 17.36
N GLU A 24 -9.90 12.41 17.06
CA GLU A 24 -9.09 12.48 15.83
C GLU A 24 -8.16 11.26 15.72
N ALA A 25 -7.42 10.95 16.79
CA ALA A 25 -6.54 9.79 16.84
C ALA A 25 -7.29 8.46 16.67
N LEU A 26 -8.52 8.35 17.17
CA LEU A 26 -9.37 7.17 16.97
C LEU A 26 -9.83 7.04 15.52
N THR A 27 -10.22 8.16 14.88
CA THR A 27 -10.64 8.17 13.49
C THR A 27 -9.51 7.83 12.53
N ASP A 28 -8.30 8.37 12.75
CA ASP A 28 -7.13 8.06 11.92
C ASP A 28 -6.80 6.57 11.95
N ARG A 29 -6.82 5.97 13.14
CA ARG A 29 -6.57 4.53 13.29
C ARG A 29 -7.66 3.68 12.63
N GLU A 30 -8.92 4.10 12.69
CA GLU A 30 -9.98 3.38 11.97
C GLU A 30 -9.81 3.49 10.46
N LEU A 31 -9.42 4.66 9.96
CA LEU A 31 -9.17 4.87 8.55
C LEU A 31 -8.04 3.95 8.06
N GLU A 32 -6.94 3.88 8.81
CA GLU A 32 -5.83 2.98 8.54
C GLU A 32 -6.28 1.51 8.56
N ALA A 33 -7.02 1.10 9.60
CA ALA A 33 -7.50 -0.27 9.73
C ALA A 33 -8.50 -0.65 8.61
N ARG A 34 -9.37 0.27 8.19
CA ARG A 34 -10.27 0.10 7.04
C ARG A 34 -9.48 -0.06 5.75
N ASN A 35 -8.48 0.78 5.54
CA ASN A 35 -7.62 0.70 4.36
C ASN A 35 -6.89 -0.66 4.30
N GLY A 36 -6.30 -1.09 5.42
CA GLY A 36 -5.66 -2.41 5.54
C GLY A 36 -6.61 -3.56 5.19
N ARG A 37 -7.84 -3.55 5.75
CA ARG A 37 -8.88 -4.55 5.41
C ARG A 37 -9.27 -4.52 3.93
N ALA A 38 -9.34 -3.34 3.33
CA ALA A 38 -9.68 -3.18 1.91
C ALA A 38 -8.57 -3.74 1.00
N VAL A 39 -7.31 -3.44 1.30
CA VAL A 39 -6.14 -3.97 0.58
C VAL A 39 -6.11 -5.49 0.66
N GLU A 40 -6.24 -6.05 1.87
CA GLU A 40 -6.22 -7.51 2.09
C GLU A 40 -7.34 -8.21 1.30
N ARG A 41 -8.56 -7.64 1.36
CA ARG A 41 -9.70 -8.16 0.60
C ARG A 41 -9.43 -8.16 -0.90
N ARG A 42 -8.91 -7.05 -1.45
CA ARG A 42 -8.60 -6.94 -2.89
C ARG A 42 -7.50 -7.91 -3.31
N PHE A 43 -6.47 -8.10 -2.48
CA PHE A 43 -5.41 -9.07 -2.73
C PHE A 43 -5.94 -10.51 -2.74
N ARG A 44 -6.78 -10.87 -1.76
CA ARG A 44 -7.45 -12.18 -1.76
C ARG A 44 -8.26 -12.42 -3.04
N PHE A 45 -8.92 -11.39 -3.57
CA PHE A 45 -9.69 -11.49 -4.81
C PHE A 45 -8.86 -11.49 -6.09
N SER A 46 -7.64 -10.94 -6.08
CA SER A 46 -6.79 -10.90 -7.27
C SER A 46 -6.17 -12.25 -7.64
N ARG A 47 -6.26 -13.26 -6.75
CA ARG A 47 -5.68 -14.61 -6.93
C ARG A 47 -4.16 -14.58 -7.21
N LEU A 48 -3.49 -13.50 -6.82
CA LEU A 48 -2.03 -13.41 -6.89
C LEU A 48 -1.43 -14.34 -5.84
N GLY A 49 -0.49 -15.21 -6.26
CA GLY A 49 0.09 -16.23 -5.38
C GLY A 49 1.01 -15.69 -4.28
N SER A 50 1.55 -14.49 -4.45
CA SER A 50 2.39 -13.83 -3.46
C SER A 50 2.25 -12.31 -3.55
N ARG A 51 2.40 -11.64 -2.41
CA ARG A 51 2.49 -10.19 -2.36
C ARG A 51 3.91 -9.77 -2.72
N SER A 52 4.15 -9.54 -4.00
CA SER A 52 5.42 -9.01 -4.47
C SER A 52 5.47 -7.51 -4.22
N SER A 53 6.40 -7.05 -3.39
CA SER A 53 6.68 -5.62 -3.18
C SER A 53 7.87 -5.18 -4.03
N ILE A 54 8.03 -3.87 -4.21
CA ILE A 54 9.23 -3.35 -4.86
C ILE A 54 10.51 -3.70 -4.11
N ASP A 55 10.45 -3.74 -2.78
CA ASP A 55 11.61 -4.05 -1.94
C ASP A 55 12.13 -5.46 -2.21
N SER A 56 11.22 -6.38 -2.60
CA SER A 56 11.57 -7.74 -3.02
C SER A 56 12.07 -7.85 -4.47
N PHE A 57 11.96 -6.78 -5.27
CA PHE A 57 12.31 -6.82 -6.69
C PHE A 57 13.82 -6.68 -6.93
N GLN A 58 14.45 -7.74 -7.40
CA GLN A 58 15.87 -7.73 -7.73
C GLN A 58 16.15 -7.05 -9.08
N PHE A 59 16.48 -5.75 -9.02
CA PHE A 59 16.90 -4.97 -10.19
C PHE A 59 18.24 -5.39 -10.78
N SER A 60 19.13 -5.98 -9.98
CA SER A 60 20.46 -6.44 -10.38
C SER A 60 20.45 -7.77 -11.13
N HIS A 61 19.34 -8.50 -11.12
CA HIS A 61 19.23 -9.83 -11.73
C HIS A 61 19.48 -9.83 -13.25
N HIS A 62 19.16 -8.74 -13.96
CA HIS A 62 19.38 -8.66 -15.41
C HIS A 62 19.65 -7.21 -15.84
N LYS A 63 20.58 -7.02 -16.79
CA LYS A 63 20.99 -5.69 -17.26
C LYS A 63 19.80 -4.82 -17.70
N SER A 64 18.81 -5.40 -18.37
CA SER A 64 17.59 -4.68 -18.78
C SER A 64 16.77 -4.15 -17.61
N ARG A 65 16.71 -4.85 -16.48
CA ARG A 65 15.97 -4.39 -15.28
C ARG A 65 16.66 -3.20 -14.63
N THR A 66 17.99 -3.20 -14.63
CA THR A 66 18.77 -2.04 -14.15
C THR A 66 18.58 -0.84 -15.07
N GLN A 67 18.65 -1.04 -16.39
CA GLN A 67 18.44 0.03 -17.39
C GLN A 67 17.02 0.62 -17.34
N LEU A 68 16.01 -0.22 -17.11
CA LEU A 68 14.60 0.18 -17.05
C LEU A 68 14.13 0.55 -15.63
N LYS A 69 15.02 0.62 -14.64
CA LYS A 69 14.67 0.82 -13.22
C LYS A 69 13.74 2.02 -13.02
N SER A 70 14.07 3.18 -13.58
CA SER A 70 13.26 4.39 -13.45
C SER A 70 11.85 4.24 -14.05
N ARG A 71 11.73 3.58 -15.20
CA ARG A 71 10.44 3.29 -15.84
C ARG A 71 9.61 2.32 -15.01
N ILE A 72 10.25 1.26 -14.47
CA ILE A 72 9.58 0.30 -13.60
C ILE A 72 9.05 1.00 -12.35
N LEU A 73 9.86 1.85 -11.69
CA LEU A 73 9.42 2.59 -10.50
C LEU A 73 8.24 3.50 -10.81
N ARG A 74 8.27 4.21 -11.96
CA ARG A 74 7.14 5.04 -12.43
C ARG A 74 5.87 4.23 -12.74
N LEU A 75 5.98 2.96 -13.11
CA LEU A 75 4.79 2.13 -13.31
C LEU A 75 4.12 1.74 -11.99
N MET A 76 4.88 1.73 -10.89
CA MET A 76 4.35 1.29 -9.60
C MET A 76 3.74 2.41 -8.76
N ASP A 77 4.13 3.66 -8.97
CA ASP A 77 3.48 4.80 -8.30
C ASP A 77 2.04 5.03 -8.79
N LEU A 78 1.68 4.39 -9.92
CA LEU A 78 0.37 4.48 -10.57
C LEU A 78 -0.03 5.90 -10.96
N GLU A 79 0.93 6.82 -11.10
CA GLU A 79 0.69 8.23 -11.44
C GLU A 79 -0.04 8.37 -12.79
N PHE A 80 0.24 7.45 -13.72
CA PHE A 80 -0.43 7.38 -15.02
C PHE A 80 -1.96 7.23 -14.91
N LEU A 81 -2.48 6.60 -13.84
CA LEU A 81 -3.92 6.50 -13.61
C LEU A 81 -4.52 7.87 -13.29
N GLN A 82 -3.83 8.66 -12.46
CA GLN A 82 -4.27 10.01 -12.09
C GLN A 82 -4.21 10.96 -13.28
N GLN A 83 -3.17 10.83 -14.10
CA GLN A 83 -2.96 11.65 -15.29
C GLN A 83 -3.82 11.20 -16.49
N GLY A 84 -4.57 10.09 -16.40
CA GLY A 84 -5.31 9.52 -17.52
C GLY A 84 -4.43 9.09 -18.69
N THR A 85 -3.17 8.75 -18.41
CA THR A 85 -2.18 8.40 -19.44
C THR A 85 -2.29 6.93 -19.81
N ASN A 86 -2.39 6.66 -21.11
CA ASN A 86 -2.44 5.29 -21.62
C ASN A 86 -1.06 4.64 -21.58
N ILE A 87 -1.01 3.37 -21.15
CA ILE A 87 0.22 2.56 -21.15
C ILE A 87 0.12 1.49 -22.22
N VAL A 88 1.19 1.34 -23.01
CA VAL A 88 1.38 0.22 -23.94
C VAL A 88 2.53 -0.63 -23.44
N ILE A 89 2.25 -1.91 -23.15
CA ILE A 89 3.25 -2.90 -22.74
C ILE A 89 3.54 -3.81 -23.94
N ILE A 90 4.78 -3.77 -24.43
CA ILE A 90 5.25 -4.59 -25.55
C ILE A 90 6.26 -5.60 -25.00
N GLY A 91 6.03 -6.88 -25.26
CA GLY A 91 6.93 -7.96 -24.87
C GLY A 91 6.74 -9.19 -25.74
N ASN A 92 7.78 -10.00 -25.87
CA ASN A 92 7.69 -11.26 -26.62
C ASN A 92 6.72 -12.20 -25.89
N THR A 93 5.79 -12.77 -26.64
CA THR A 93 4.85 -13.77 -26.14
C THR A 93 5.60 -15.06 -25.77
N GLY A 94 5.29 -15.64 -24.60
CA GLY A 94 5.69 -17.02 -24.28
C GLY A 94 6.81 -17.24 -23.24
N ARG A 95 7.32 -16.23 -22.53
CA ARG A 95 8.11 -16.47 -21.30
C ARG A 95 7.26 -16.18 -20.07
N ARG A 96 6.62 -17.23 -19.55
CA ARG A 96 6.12 -17.29 -18.17
C ARG A 96 7.29 -17.53 -17.22
#